data_AF-A0A382YIM2-F1
#
_entry.id   AF-A0A382YIM2-F1
#
_cell.length_a   1.000
_cell.length_b   1.000
_cell.length_c   1.000
_cell.angle_alpha   90.00
_cell.angle_beta   90.00
_cell.angle_gamma   90.00
#
_symmetry.space_group_name_H-M   'P 1'
#
loop_
_entity.id
_entity.type
_entity.pdbx_description
1 polymer ?
#
loop_
_entity_poly.entity_id
_entity_poly.type
_entity_poly.pdbx_seq_one_letter_code
_entity_poly.pdbx_strand_id
1 'polypeptide(L)'
;MLAAISHLSKNKSKVIYLTPLRALASEKFEEFKKLEKINGSKIKVAISTGDSNSTDNKLDDADVIILTNETMDAMMTFQKSWI
;
A
#
# COMPACT_ATOMS: atom_id res chain seq x y z
N MET A 1 11.79 0.62 2.07
CA MET A 1 11.27 -0.68 2.56
C MET A 1 11.65 -0.93 4.02
N LEU A 2 12.93 -0.93 4.39
CA LEU A 2 13.37 -1.22 5.77
C LEU A 2 12.70 -0.34 6.83
N ALA A 3 12.58 0.97 6.57
CA ALA A 3 11.90 1.91 7.45
C ALA A 3 10.41 1.56 7.63
N ALA A 4 9.71 1.20 6.54
CA ALA A 4 8.31 0.79 6.58
C ALA A 4 8.11 -0.45 7.45
N ILE A 5 8.96 -1.47 7.28
CA ILE A 5 8.89 -2.72 8.06
C ILE A 5 9.19 -2.44 9.55
N SER A 6 10.23 -1.65 9.83
CA SER A 6 10.59 -1.27 11.20
C SER A 6 9.46 -0.49 11.88
N HIS A 7 8.79 0.39 11.14
CA HIS A 7 7.65 1.15 11.62
C HIS A 7 6.44 0.25 11.93
N LEU A 8 6.09 -0.65 11.02
CA LEU A 8 4.98 -1.61 11.20
C LEU A 8 5.21 -2.60 12.35
N SER A 9 6.46 -2.93 12.65
CA SER A 9 6.82 -3.79 13.79
C SER A 9 6.57 -3.09 15.14
N LYS A 10 6.63 -1.75 15.18
CA LYS A 10 6.52 -0.95 16.41
C LYS A 10 5.16 -0.29 16.58
N ASN A 11 4.48 0.03 15.48
CA ASN A 11 3.27 0.83 15.46
C ASN A 11 2.16 0.09 14.70
N LYS A 12 0.92 0.20 15.20
CA LYS A 12 -0.29 -0.27 14.49
C LYS A 12 -0.85 0.84 13.61
N SER A 13 -0.11 1.23 12.59
CA SER A 13 -0.48 2.30 11.65
C SER A 13 -0.20 1.88 10.22
N LYS A 14 -0.95 2.43 9.26
CA LYS A 14 -0.75 2.18 7.83
C LYS A 14 0.50 2.90 7.31
N VAL A 15 1.14 2.30 6.30
CA VAL A 15 2.24 2.91 5.56
C VAL A 15 1.82 3.10 4.10
N ILE A 16 1.91 4.33 3.62
CA ILE A 16 1.66 4.66 2.21
C ILE A 16 3.01 4.76 1.48
N TYR A 17 3.18 4.01 0.41
CA TYR A 17 4.36 4.06 -0.47
C TYR A 17 3.97 4.67 -1.81
N LEU A 18 4.40 5.91 -2.03
CA LEU A 18 4.08 6.65 -3.24
C LEU A 18 5.10 6.37 -4.35
N THR A 19 4.59 6.24 -5.57
CA THR A 19 5.39 6.03 -6.77
C THR A 19 4.95 6.99 -7.89
N PRO A 20 5.87 7.42 -8.76
CA PRO A 20 5.51 8.33 -9.85
C PRO A 20 4.90 7.61 -11.05
N LEU A 21 5.08 6.29 -11.18
CA LEU A 21 4.66 5.51 -12.35
C LEU A 21 3.98 4.22 -11.94
N ARG A 22 2.96 3.84 -12.69
CA ARG A 22 2.15 2.63 -12.46
C ARG A 22 2.99 1.35 -12.53
N ALA A 23 3.96 1.28 -13.44
CA ALA A 23 4.88 0.15 -13.55
C ALA A 23 5.74 -0.02 -12.28
N LEU A 24 6.21 1.10 -11.70
CA LEU A 24 6.98 1.08 -10.45
C LEU A 24 6.11 0.67 -9.26
N ALA A 25 4.84 1.13 -9.23
CA ALA A 25 3.89 0.68 -8.22
C ALA A 25 3.72 -0.84 -8.26
N SER A 26 3.50 -1.42 -9.44
CA SER A 26 3.37 -2.87 -9.62
C SER A 26 4.61 -3.63 -9.19
N GLU A 27 5.81 -3.18 -9.59
CA GLU A 27 7.07 -3.78 -9.16
C GLU A 27 7.18 -3.78 -7.63
N LYS A 28 6.94 -2.63 -6.98
CA LYS A 28 7.01 -2.52 -5.52
C LYS A 28 5.94 -3.36 -4.84
N PHE A 29 4.75 -3.48 -5.42
CA PHE A 29 3.70 -4.33 -4.88
C PHE A 29 4.12 -5.79 -4.87
N GLU A 30 4.72 -6.29 -5.96
CA GLU A 30 5.25 -7.65 -5.98
C GLU A 30 6.40 -7.84 -4.98
N GLU A 31 7.26 -6.86 -4.78
CA GLU A 31 8.31 -6.90 -3.75
C GLU A 31 7.73 -6.98 -2.33
N PHE A 32 6.79 -6.10 -1.98
CA PHE A 32 6.17 -6.09 -0.65
C PHE A 32 5.29 -7.34 -0.42
N LYS A 33 4.62 -7.85 -1.46
CA LYS A 33 3.82 -9.08 -1.40
C LYS A 33 4.66 -10.33 -1.15
N LYS A 34 5.98 -10.30 -1.40
CA LYS A 34 6.88 -11.38 -0.95
C LYS A 34 7.01 -11.39 0.58
N LEU A 35 6.89 -10.24 1.24
CA LEU A 35 6.96 -10.13 2.71
C LEU A 35 5.72 -10.74 3.38
N GLU A 36 4.56 -10.67 2.75
CA GLU A 36 3.33 -11.38 3.17
C GLU A 36 3.56 -12.90 3.33
N LYS A 37 4.45 -13.46 2.52
CA LYS A 37 4.74 -14.90 2.51
C LYS A 37 5.81 -15.33 3.51
N ILE A 38 6.45 -14.37 4.20
CA ILE A 38 7.49 -14.69 5.18
C ILE A 38 6.80 -15.14 6.47
N ASN A 39 7.04 -16.39 6.85
CA ASN A 39 6.37 -17.10 7.94
C ASN A 39 6.42 -16.28 9.26
N GLY A 40 5.29 -15.75 9.68
CA GLY A 40 5.14 -14.94 10.91
C GLY A 40 4.79 -13.46 10.69
N SER A 41 4.88 -12.93 9.47
CA SER A 41 4.48 -11.54 9.17
C SER A 41 2.99 -11.46 8.84
N LYS A 42 2.21 -10.77 9.67
CA LYS A 42 0.79 -10.43 9.41
C LYS A 42 0.64 -9.12 8.61
N ILE A 43 1.63 -8.77 7.79
CA ILE A 43 1.61 -7.51 7.03
C ILE A 43 0.74 -7.74 5.80
N LYS A 44 -0.33 -6.98 5.64
CA LYS A 44 -1.19 -7.02 4.44
C LYS A 44 -0.80 -5.93 3.46
N VAL A 45 -0.69 -6.26 2.18
CA VAL A 45 -0.22 -5.32 1.15
C VAL A 45 -1.30 -5.09 0.09
N ALA A 46 -1.55 -3.83 -0.23
CA ALA A 46 -2.47 -3.41 -1.30
C ALA A 46 -1.81 -2.41 -2.26
N ILE A 47 -2.38 -2.30 -3.46
CA ILE A 47 -1.95 -1.37 -4.52
C ILE A 47 -3.16 -0.70 -5.14
N SER A 48 -3.05 0.58 -5.48
CA SER A 48 -3.98 1.28 -6.36
C SER A 48 -3.23 2.26 -7.26
N THR A 49 -3.50 2.21 -8.56
CA THR A 49 -2.79 3.01 -9.57
C THR A 49 -3.71 3.76 -10.52
N GLY A 50 -4.97 3.95 -10.13
CA GLY A 50 -5.98 4.68 -10.93
C GLY A 50 -6.74 3.84 -11.95
N ASP A 51 -6.25 2.66 -12.37
CA ASP A 51 -7.08 1.78 -13.21
C ASP A 51 -8.02 0.94 -12.34
N SER A 52 -9.30 1.02 -12.68
CA SER A 52 -10.43 0.39 -12.01
C SER A 52 -10.46 -1.15 -12.12
N ASN A 53 -9.38 -1.84 -11.76
CA ASN A 53 -9.40 -3.30 -11.61
C ASN A 53 -8.83 -3.79 -10.27
N SER A 54 -8.75 -2.92 -9.26
CA SER A 54 -8.35 -3.30 -7.90
C SER A 54 -9.48 -2.99 -6.95
N THR A 55 -10.06 -4.06 -6.39
CA THR A 55 -11.13 -4.06 -5.39
C THR A 55 -10.85 -3.03 -4.28
N ASP A 56 -11.63 -1.94 -4.25
CA ASP A 56 -11.57 -0.85 -3.25
C ASP A 56 -11.54 -1.39 -1.80
N ASN A 57 -12.13 -2.58 -1.57
CA ASN A 57 -12.18 -3.26 -0.27
C ASN A 57 -10.84 -3.82 0.26
N LYS A 58 -9.71 -3.71 -0.46
CA LYS A 58 -8.41 -4.20 0.04
C LYS A 58 -7.55 -3.12 0.71
N LEU A 59 -7.82 -1.83 0.47
CA LEU A 59 -6.99 -0.73 0.98
C LEU A 59 -7.24 -0.51 2.49
N ASP A 60 -8.49 -0.63 2.93
CA ASP A 60 -8.90 -0.38 4.32
C ASP A 60 -8.33 -1.43 5.30
N ASP A 61 -8.10 -2.65 4.84
CA ASP A 61 -7.51 -3.75 5.65
C ASP A 61 -5.98 -3.87 5.49
N ALA A 62 -5.36 -3.14 4.56
CA ALA A 62 -3.92 -3.24 4.31
C ALA A 62 -3.07 -2.46 5.33
N ASP A 63 -1.92 -3.00 5.68
CA ASP A 63 -0.90 -2.32 6.48
C ASP A 63 0.04 -1.48 5.60
N VAL A 64 0.33 -1.97 4.38
CA VAL A 64 1.10 -1.26 3.36
C VAL A 64 0.23 -1.01 2.14
N ILE A 65 0.15 0.25 1.73
CA ILE A 65 -0.63 0.68 0.58
C ILE A 65 0.32 1.35 -0.42
N ILE A 66 0.38 0.83 -1.64
CA ILE A 66 1.23 1.37 -2.70
C ILE A 66 0.35 2.14 -3.68
N LEU A 67 0.66 3.42 -3.88
CA LEU A 67 -0.14 4.32 -4.71
C LEU A 67 0.73 5.03 -5.74
N THR A 68 0.09 5.47 -6.84
CA THR A 68 0.67 6.58 -7.61
C THR A 68 0.39 7.92 -6.92
N ASN A 69 1.19 8.93 -7.22
CA ASN A 69 0.96 10.29 -6.70
C ASN A 69 -0.45 10.80 -7.06
N GLU A 70 -0.87 10.62 -8.32
CA GLU A 70 -2.22 11.04 -8.75
C GLU A 70 -3.32 10.28 -8.01
N THR A 71 -3.12 8.99 -7.73
CA THR A 71 -4.11 8.21 -6.96
C THR A 71 -4.18 8.70 -5.52
N MET A 72 -3.06 9.04 -4.89
CA MET A 72 -3.05 9.57 -3.52
C MET A 72 -3.80 10.90 -3.44
N ASP A 73 -3.55 11.81 -4.37
CA ASP A 73 -4.24 13.10 -4.45
C ASP A 73 -5.76 12.92 -4.57
N ALA A 74 -6.20 12.00 -5.43
CA ALA A 74 -7.61 11.64 -5.54
C ALA A 74 -8.16 11.10 -4.21
N MET A 75 -7.48 10.17 -3.54
CA MET A 75 -7.95 9.58 -2.28
C MET A 75 -8.05 10.61 -1.15
N MET A 76 -7.12 11.56 -1.08
CA MET A 76 -7.18 12.69 -0.13
C MET A 76 -8.39 13.58 -0.42
N THR A 77 -8.65 13.88 -1.70
CA THR A 77 -9.79 14.69 -2.13
C THR A 77 -11.13 14.05 -1.75
N PHE A 78 -11.23 12.73 -1.90
CA PHE A 78 -12.45 11.96 -1.57
C PHE A 78 -12.55 11.55 -0.10
N GLN A 79 -11.59 11.93 0.77
CA GLN A 79 -11.59 11.64 2.20
C GLN A 79 -11.89 10.17 2.52
N LYS A 80 -11.15 9.25 1.90
CA LYS A 80 -11.29 7.82 2.21
C LYS A 80 -11.07 7.57 3.70
N SER A 81 -11.86 6.68 4.29
CA SER A 81 -11.88 6.35 5.73
C SER A 81 -10.55 5.90 6.33
N TRP A 82 -9.65 5.36 5.51
CA TRP A 82 -8.36 4.81 5.95
C TRP A 82 -7.20 5.82 5.87
N ILE A 83 -7.42 7.03 5.36
CA ILE A 83 -6.51 8.18 5.42
C ILE A 83 -6.66 8.88 6.78
#